data_AF-Q0WSG5-F1
#
_entry.id   AF-Q0WSG5-F1
#
_cell.length_a   1.000
_cell.length_b   1.000
_cell.length_c   1.000
_cell.angle_alpha   90.00
_cell.angle_beta   90.00
_cell.angle_gamma   90.00
#
_symmetry.space_group_name_H-M   'P 1'
#
loop_
_entity.id
_entity.type
_entity.pdbx_description
1 polymer ?
#
loop_
_entity_poly.entity_id
_entity_poly.type
_entity_poly.pdbx_seq_one_letter_code
_entity_poly.pdbx_strand_id
1 'polypeptide(L)'
;MYSNSVGEFREGEIDGKPFLIYTLLSQTESPSSGEAAVDSDGGDGRLSLEPRILCPTLRLKVKKLKPYTRDSNRSFFPMVVSPHFPTIQSGHEQPEYMLHSDSCKLPLLPLFWCNNKKRSIFEFICRACTTQEHGRSYYVCVTCGDQFHKECIGSPLEFKHPFYPSLSLQLYSPPSDRVLCSCCQKRIDGMNYYSPTNNFTLHILCAFKPIPFVIDHPKRHPHPLTFFPKQSFLPCHVCSLIKGLIPTYVCVRCVFVVHQDCIYFPYVIKISRHHHRISYTSSLPSGKWSCGVCRQMVDNDYGAYSCNKCDDYFVHSRCALRSDLWDGIELEGVPEEPEIVVEPFITISDGIILHFSHGHHLKLKISRVYDEKKVCQACILPIYEGSYYSCMDECDFILHEACANAPCKKHHALRPHPLTLTVITSEYEGNVGRFCCNACQRESCGFVYEDLGAKIGNSRRNKFQLDLRCASVSEPFEYLGHEHLLYLALNPEEEKSAICQICQQREDESTHCRKLNCIESDF
;
A
#
# COMPACT_ATOMS: atom_id res chain seq x y z
N MET A 1 -41.37 -2.65 -17.36
CA MET A 1 -40.24 -3.30 -16.65
C MET A 1 -38.99 -3.04 -17.47
N TYR A 2 -38.12 -2.14 -17.01
CA TYR A 2 -36.90 -1.77 -17.74
C TYR A 2 -35.85 -2.88 -17.56
N SER A 3 -35.45 -3.51 -18.66
CA SER A 3 -34.36 -4.48 -18.70
C SER A 3 -33.04 -3.75 -18.42
N ASN A 4 -32.61 -3.74 -17.15
CA ASN A 4 -31.37 -3.10 -16.68
C ASN A 4 -30.09 -3.93 -16.92
N SER A 5 -30.15 -5.06 -17.63
CA SER A 5 -28.96 -5.91 -17.81
C SER A 5 -28.08 -5.40 -18.96
N VAL A 6 -26.98 -4.73 -18.63
CA VAL A 6 -26.00 -4.15 -19.58
C VAL A 6 -24.79 -5.08 -19.82
N GLY A 7 -24.65 -6.14 -19.05
CA GLY A 7 -23.62 -7.16 -19.25
C GLY A 7 -23.50 -8.06 -18.02
N GLU A 8 -22.93 -9.24 -18.21
CA GLU A 8 -22.78 -10.25 -17.16
C GLU A 8 -21.42 -10.94 -17.25
N PHE A 9 -20.97 -11.51 -16.13
CA PHE A 9 -19.82 -12.39 -16.15
C PHE A 9 -20.24 -13.76 -16.66
N ARG A 10 -19.51 -14.25 -17.66
CA ARG A 10 -19.65 -15.61 -18.19
C ARG A 10 -18.34 -16.34 -18.05
N GLU A 11 -18.42 -17.67 -17.93
CA GLU A 11 -17.24 -18.51 -18.06
C GLU A 11 -16.68 -18.39 -19.47
N GLY A 12 -15.37 -18.20 -19.56
CA GLY A 12 -14.63 -18.14 -20.80
C GLY A 12 -13.18 -18.52 -20.56
N GLU A 13 -12.38 -18.52 -21.62
CA GLU A 13 -10.98 -18.93 -21.55
C GLU A 13 -10.04 -17.78 -21.97
N ILE A 14 -8.96 -17.61 -21.21
CA ILE A 14 -7.85 -16.72 -21.56
C ILE A 14 -6.59 -17.58 -21.50
N ASP A 15 -5.89 -17.70 -22.62
CA ASP A 15 -4.67 -18.50 -22.77
C ASP A 15 -4.85 -19.96 -22.28
N GLY A 16 -6.02 -20.56 -22.58
CA GLY A 16 -6.37 -21.95 -22.22
C GLY A 16 -6.69 -22.17 -20.74
N LYS A 17 -6.88 -21.11 -19.95
CA LYS A 17 -7.29 -21.19 -18.55
C LYS A 17 -8.69 -20.61 -18.35
N PRO A 18 -9.51 -21.18 -17.44
CA PRO A 18 -10.87 -20.71 -17.21
C PRO A 18 -10.90 -19.41 -16.38
N PHE A 19 -11.66 -18.43 -16.87
CA PHE A 19 -11.93 -17.15 -16.21
C PHE A 19 -13.44 -16.86 -16.22
N LEU A 20 -13.90 -16.09 -15.25
CA LEU A 20 -15.14 -15.32 -15.39
C LEU A 20 -14.78 -14.01 -16.10
N ILE A 21 -15.34 -13.81 -17.29
CA ILE A 21 -15.08 -12.67 -18.15
C ILE A 21 -16.37 -11.86 -18.25
N TYR A 22 -16.27 -10.55 -17.98
CA TYR A 22 -17.42 -9.68 -18.17
C TYR A 22 -17.66 -9.43 -19.65
N THR A 23 -18.87 -9.75 -20.12
CA THR A 23 -19.29 -9.52 -21.49
C THR A 23 -20.41 -8.49 -21.51
N LEU A 24 -20.21 -7.39 -22.25
CA LEU A 24 -21.29 -6.45 -22.55
C LEU A 24 -22.25 -7.12 -23.55
N LEU A 25 -23.55 -7.08 -23.25
CA LEU A 25 -24.61 -7.77 -24.01
C LEU A 25 -24.79 -7.28 -25.46
N SER A 26 -24.01 -6.30 -25.91
CA SER A 26 -24.02 -5.80 -27.29
C SER A 26 -23.08 -6.54 -28.25
N GLN A 27 -22.36 -7.58 -27.80
CA GLN A 27 -21.45 -8.35 -28.64
C GLN A 27 -21.91 -9.82 -28.74
N THR A 28 -22.93 -10.10 -29.54
CA THR A 28 -23.09 -11.43 -30.16
C THR A 28 -22.47 -11.37 -31.55
N GLU A 29 -21.17 -11.62 -31.66
CA GLU A 29 -20.56 -11.99 -32.94
C GLU A 29 -20.88 -13.47 -33.21
N SER A 30 -21.48 -13.76 -34.35
CA SER A 30 -21.59 -15.14 -34.86
C SER A 30 -20.30 -15.49 -35.61
N PRO A 31 -19.77 -16.72 -35.52
CA PRO A 31 -18.58 -17.10 -36.27
C PRO A 31 -18.99 -17.48 -37.70
N SER A 32 -18.44 -16.81 -38.70
CA SER A 32 -18.49 -17.30 -40.09
C SER A 32 -17.18 -17.00 -40.80
N SER A 33 -16.39 -18.07 -40.94
CA SER A 33 -15.34 -18.27 -41.93
C SER A 33 -15.83 -18.04 -43.37
N GLY A 34 -14.96 -17.53 -44.25
CA GLY A 34 -15.12 -17.63 -45.70
C GLY A 34 -14.51 -16.46 -46.48
N GLU A 35 -13.41 -16.75 -47.19
CA GLU A 35 -12.81 -15.89 -48.22
C GLU A 35 -13.77 -15.68 -49.41
N ALA A 36 -13.88 -14.46 -49.93
CA ALA A 36 -14.12 -14.19 -51.36
C ALA A 36 -13.88 -12.70 -51.68
N ALA A 37 -13.38 -12.45 -52.89
CA ALA A 37 -12.92 -11.17 -53.40
C ALA A 37 -14.04 -10.39 -54.14
N VAL A 38 -13.84 -9.06 -54.22
CA VAL A 38 -14.34 -8.01 -55.15
C VAL A 38 -15.70 -8.21 -55.85
N ASP A 39 -16.65 -7.28 -55.66
CA ASP A 39 -17.11 -6.38 -56.76
C ASP A 39 -18.12 -5.32 -56.30
N SER A 40 -18.11 -4.20 -57.05
CA SER A 40 -18.96 -3.03 -56.87
C SER A 40 -20.35 -3.27 -57.47
N ASP A 41 -21.43 -3.16 -56.70
CA ASP A 41 -22.68 -2.57 -57.18
C ASP A 41 -23.60 -2.16 -56.03
N GLY A 42 -24.42 -1.14 -56.28
CA GLY A 42 -25.31 -0.51 -55.31
C GLY A 42 -26.45 -1.43 -54.83
N GLY A 43 -26.74 -1.36 -53.54
CA GLY A 43 -27.91 -2.03 -52.95
C GLY A 43 -27.97 -1.86 -51.44
N ASP A 44 -29.12 -1.38 -50.97
CA ASP A 44 -29.54 -1.12 -49.59
C ASP A 44 -29.05 -2.17 -48.57
N GLY A 45 -27.92 -1.89 -47.92
CA GLY A 45 -27.37 -2.68 -46.82
C GLY A 45 -27.78 -2.06 -45.49
N ARG A 46 -28.82 -2.61 -44.85
CA ARG A 46 -29.14 -2.35 -43.43
C ARG A 46 -27.89 -2.57 -42.58
N LEU A 47 -27.22 -1.47 -42.22
CA LEU A 47 -26.22 -1.43 -41.17
C LEU A 47 -26.85 -2.00 -39.90
N SER A 48 -26.32 -3.14 -39.43
CA SER A 48 -26.71 -3.76 -38.17
C SER A 48 -26.55 -2.71 -37.06
N LEU A 49 -27.66 -2.30 -36.44
CA LEU A 49 -27.66 -1.25 -35.42
C LEU A 49 -26.84 -1.68 -34.20
N GLU A 50 -25.60 -1.22 -34.12
CA GLU A 50 -24.82 -1.18 -32.88
C GLU A 50 -25.58 -0.38 -31.80
N PRO A 51 -25.45 -0.72 -30.51
CA PRO A 51 -26.21 -0.08 -29.45
C PRO A 51 -25.93 1.43 -29.38
N ARG A 52 -26.99 2.23 -29.24
CA ARG A 52 -26.90 3.68 -29.02
C ARG A 52 -26.37 3.96 -27.60
N ILE A 53 -25.08 4.25 -27.47
CA ILE A 53 -24.42 4.52 -26.18
C ILE A 53 -24.15 6.02 -25.99
N LEU A 54 -24.36 6.52 -24.77
CA LEU A 54 -24.16 7.92 -24.40
C LEU A 54 -22.71 8.22 -24.01
N CYS A 55 -22.16 9.35 -24.47
CA CYS A 55 -20.83 9.81 -24.05
C CYS A 55 -20.76 10.00 -22.52
N PRO A 56 -19.74 9.43 -21.83
CA PRO A 56 -19.59 9.59 -20.38
C PRO A 56 -19.49 11.06 -19.91
N THR A 57 -18.96 11.97 -20.73
CA THR A 57 -18.91 13.42 -20.41
C THR A 57 -20.30 14.03 -20.24
N LEU A 58 -21.32 13.56 -20.98
CA LEU A 58 -22.71 13.98 -20.76
C LEU A 58 -23.23 13.48 -19.43
N ARG A 59 -22.94 12.21 -19.07
CA ARG A 59 -23.34 11.60 -17.79
C ARG A 59 -22.79 12.38 -16.58
N LEU A 60 -21.58 12.92 -16.71
CA LEU A 60 -20.94 13.77 -15.68
C LEU A 60 -21.53 15.18 -15.58
N LYS A 61 -22.01 15.77 -16.69
CA LYS A 61 -22.48 17.17 -16.74
C LYS A 61 -23.87 17.37 -16.14
N VAL A 62 -24.77 16.41 -16.26
CA VAL A 62 -26.15 16.47 -15.70
C VAL A 62 -26.14 16.72 -14.17
N LYS A 63 -25.02 16.46 -13.49
CA LYS A 63 -24.79 16.72 -12.07
C LYS A 63 -24.65 18.22 -11.71
N LYS A 64 -24.28 19.10 -12.65
CA LYS A 64 -24.04 20.55 -12.36
C LYS A 64 -25.33 21.37 -12.13
N LEU A 65 -26.51 20.77 -12.19
CA LEU A 65 -27.80 21.45 -12.09
C LEU A 65 -28.53 21.28 -10.73
N LYS A 66 -27.95 20.58 -9.73
CA LYS A 66 -28.54 20.51 -8.37
C LYS A 66 -27.78 21.40 -7.38
N PRO A 67 -28.47 22.22 -6.54
CA PRO A 67 -27.81 23.13 -5.62
C PRO A 67 -26.98 22.38 -4.58
N TYR A 68 -25.81 22.94 -4.25
CA TYR A 68 -25.02 22.58 -3.08
C TYR A 68 -25.88 22.75 -1.81
N THR A 69 -26.22 21.66 -1.12
CA THR A 69 -26.58 21.74 0.30
C THR A 69 -25.36 21.36 1.12
N ARG A 70 -24.86 22.35 1.87
CA ARG A 70 -23.68 22.26 2.72
C ARG A 70 -24.06 21.51 4.00
N ASP A 71 -24.25 20.20 3.91
CA ASP A 71 -24.31 19.38 5.12
C ASP A 71 -23.95 17.90 4.87
N SER A 72 -23.13 17.38 5.78
CA SER A 72 -22.64 16.00 5.94
C SER A 72 -21.45 15.50 5.08
N ASN A 73 -20.53 14.85 5.80
CA ASN A 73 -19.26 14.24 5.38
C ASN A 73 -19.39 13.28 4.17
N ARG A 74 -18.43 13.37 3.24
CA ARG A 74 -18.22 12.48 2.07
C ARG A 74 -19.38 12.43 1.08
N SER A 75 -19.57 13.49 0.30
CA SER A 75 -20.58 13.53 -0.76
C SER A 75 -20.16 12.75 -2.02
N PHE A 76 -20.25 11.41 -1.94
CA PHE A 76 -20.34 10.58 -3.13
C PHE A 76 -21.68 10.87 -3.83
N PHE A 77 -21.67 11.19 -5.14
CA PHE A 77 -22.90 11.44 -5.89
C PHE A 77 -23.23 10.27 -6.84
N PRO A 78 -24.39 9.62 -6.67
CA PRO A 78 -24.77 8.51 -7.55
C PRO A 78 -25.04 9.03 -8.96
N MET A 79 -24.58 8.30 -9.95
CA MET A 79 -24.95 8.53 -11.34
C MET A 79 -26.35 7.97 -11.57
N VAL A 80 -27.22 8.77 -12.17
CA VAL A 80 -28.61 8.38 -12.48
C VAL A 80 -28.86 8.22 -13.98
N VAL A 81 -27.87 8.55 -14.81
CA VAL A 81 -27.98 8.51 -16.28
C VAL A 81 -27.44 7.18 -16.81
N SER A 82 -28.34 6.39 -17.40
CA SER A 82 -28.03 5.13 -18.07
C SER A 82 -26.97 5.31 -19.18
N PRO A 83 -26.11 4.31 -19.44
CA PRO A 83 -25.25 4.33 -20.61
C PRO A 83 -26.05 4.26 -21.93
N HIS A 84 -27.31 3.82 -21.91
CA HIS A 84 -28.16 3.70 -23.11
C HIS A 84 -29.17 4.85 -23.23
N PHE A 85 -29.61 5.11 -24.47
CA PHE A 85 -30.74 6.01 -24.70
C PHE A 85 -32.04 5.43 -24.14
N PRO A 86 -32.91 6.26 -23.54
CA PRO A 86 -34.28 5.85 -23.25
C PRO A 86 -35.00 5.53 -24.56
N THR A 87 -35.64 4.37 -24.63
CA THR A 87 -36.51 4.01 -25.75
C THR A 87 -37.70 4.96 -25.75
N ILE A 88 -37.84 5.79 -26.78
CA ILE A 88 -38.95 6.72 -26.92
C ILE A 88 -40.23 5.90 -27.13
N GLN A 89 -41.00 5.64 -26.07
CA GLN A 89 -42.43 5.36 -26.21
C GLN A 89 -43.14 6.70 -26.28
N SER A 90 -43.81 6.91 -27.40
CA SER A 90 -44.66 8.05 -27.78
C SER A 90 -44.98 9.07 -26.69
N GLY A 91 -44.55 10.32 -26.91
CA GLY A 91 -45.39 11.49 -26.59
C GLY A 91 -45.10 12.29 -25.33
N HIS A 92 -44.09 11.98 -24.51
CA HIS A 92 -43.78 12.82 -23.33
C HIS A 92 -42.30 13.20 -23.24
N GLU A 93 -42.09 14.52 -23.27
CA GLU A 93 -40.95 15.34 -22.82
C GLU A 93 -39.54 14.80 -23.07
N GLN A 94 -38.82 15.45 -24.01
CA GLN A 94 -37.36 15.38 -23.97
C GLN A 94 -36.89 15.88 -22.60
N PRO A 95 -36.02 15.14 -21.90
CA PRO A 95 -35.52 15.61 -20.63
C PRO A 95 -34.78 16.94 -20.82
N GLU A 96 -35.19 17.99 -20.10
CA GLU A 96 -34.69 19.37 -20.21
C GLU A 96 -33.15 19.49 -20.19
N TYR A 97 -32.43 18.50 -19.66
CA TYR A 97 -30.97 18.44 -19.65
C TYR A 97 -30.32 18.27 -21.03
N MET A 98 -31.06 17.91 -22.08
CA MET A 98 -30.52 17.79 -23.45
C MET A 98 -30.37 19.15 -24.16
N LEU A 99 -30.92 20.24 -23.60
CA LEU A 99 -31.02 21.54 -24.28
C LEU A 99 -29.91 22.55 -23.93
N HIS A 100 -29.09 22.28 -22.89
CA HIS A 100 -28.13 23.27 -22.37
C HIS A 100 -26.68 22.74 -22.23
N SER A 101 -25.94 22.64 -23.34
CA SER A 101 -24.45 22.58 -23.34
C SER A 101 -23.86 22.59 -24.76
N ASP A 102 -22.91 23.48 -25.05
CA ASP A 102 -22.32 23.69 -26.38
C ASP A 102 -21.36 22.62 -26.92
N SER A 103 -21.10 21.51 -26.20
CA SER A 103 -20.07 20.53 -26.60
C SER A 103 -20.51 19.09 -26.88
N CYS A 104 -21.78 18.71 -26.70
CA CYS A 104 -22.30 17.36 -27.02
C CYS A 104 -23.83 17.42 -27.24
N LYS A 105 -24.31 17.95 -28.37
CA LYS A 105 -25.75 18.25 -28.61
C LYS A 105 -26.54 17.14 -29.33
N LEU A 106 -25.90 16.10 -29.88
CA LEU A 106 -26.58 15.16 -30.78
C LEU A 106 -26.74 13.75 -30.17
N PRO A 107 -27.95 13.15 -30.22
CA PRO A 107 -28.30 11.88 -29.57
C PRO A 107 -27.81 10.61 -30.30
N LEU A 108 -26.86 10.76 -31.23
CA LEU A 108 -26.22 9.68 -31.99
C LEU A 108 -24.74 10.05 -32.13
N LEU A 109 -23.97 9.88 -31.06
CA LEU A 109 -22.57 10.29 -31.01
C LEU A 109 -21.72 9.31 -31.83
N PRO A 110 -20.92 9.77 -32.82
CA PRO A 110 -19.96 8.90 -33.49
C PRO A 110 -18.80 8.67 -32.53
N LEU A 111 -18.95 7.68 -31.64
CA LEU A 111 -17.85 7.12 -30.88
C LEU A 111 -17.01 6.29 -31.84
N PHE A 112 -15.77 6.71 -32.06
CA PHE A 112 -14.89 5.97 -32.96
C PHE A 112 -14.13 4.90 -32.20
N TRP A 113 -14.40 3.63 -32.50
CA TRP A 113 -13.66 2.50 -31.93
C TRP A 113 -12.22 2.51 -32.44
N CYS A 114 -11.25 2.60 -31.54
CA CYS A 114 -9.83 2.46 -31.85
C CYS A 114 -9.32 1.11 -31.31
N ASN A 115 -8.92 0.19 -32.21
CA ASN A 115 -8.33 -1.12 -31.85
C ASN A 115 -6.82 -1.18 -32.14
N ASN A 116 -6.09 -0.10 -31.88
CA ASN A 116 -4.69 -0.02 -32.31
C ASN A 116 -3.76 -0.84 -31.39
N LYS A 117 -3.06 -1.83 -31.97
CA LYS A 117 -1.85 -2.40 -31.38
C LYS A 117 -0.72 -1.36 -31.48
N LYS A 118 -0.31 -0.82 -30.32
CA LYS A 118 0.81 0.11 -30.07
C LYS A 118 0.60 1.57 -30.53
N ARG A 119 0.31 2.45 -29.57
CA ARG A 119 0.64 3.89 -29.65
C ARG A 119 1.68 4.25 -28.56
N SER A 120 2.41 5.33 -28.84
CA SER A 120 3.43 5.97 -28.01
C SER A 120 2.99 6.20 -26.56
N ILE A 121 3.96 6.13 -25.65
CA ILE A 121 3.88 5.91 -24.20
C ILE A 121 3.20 7.07 -23.42
N PHE A 122 2.77 8.16 -24.05
CA PHE A 122 2.48 9.44 -23.36
C PHE A 122 1.10 10.12 -23.54
N GLU A 123 0.07 9.57 -24.20
CA GLU A 123 -1.13 10.39 -24.53
C GLU A 123 -2.54 9.79 -24.35
N PHE A 124 -2.72 8.66 -23.64
CA PHE A 124 -4.08 8.17 -23.32
C PHE A 124 -4.45 8.41 -21.85
N ILE A 125 -5.42 9.31 -21.61
CA ILE A 125 -6.07 9.48 -20.30
C ILE A 125 -7.58 9.38 -20.52
N CYS A 126 -8.20 8.39 -19.91
CA CYS A 126 -9.66 8.25 -19.99
C CYS A 126 -10.35 9.36 -19.20
N ARG A 127 -11.19 10.17 -19.84
CA ARG A 127 -11.85 11.30 -19.17
C ARG A 127 -12.87 10.88 -18.10
N ALA A 128 -13.40 9.65 -18.19
CA ALA A 128 -14.39 9.13 -17.25
C ALA A 128 -13.78 8.64 -15.94
N CYS A 129 -12.78 7.74 -15.99
CA CYS A 129 -12.14 7.16 -14.81
C CYS A 129 -10.82 7.84 -14.43
N THR A 130 -10.31 8.75 -15.27
CA THR A 130 -9.06 9.52 -15.09
C THR A 130 -7.80 8.67 -14.94
N THR A 131 -7.85 7.38 -15.32
CA THR A 131 -6.70 6.48 -15.28
C THR A 131 -5.96 6.45 -16.61
N GLN A 132 -4.65 6.22 -16.52
CA GLN A 132 -3.75 5.98 -17.65
C GLN A 132 -3.63 4.48 -18.02
N GLU A 133 -4.31 3.59 -17.29
CA GLU A 133 -4.19 2.14 -17.51
C GLU A 133 -4.62 1.78 -18.95
N HIS A 134 -3.79 1.01 -19.65
CA HIS A 134 -3.99 0.69 -21.06
C HIS A 134 -5.19 -0.24 -21.26
N GLY A 135 -6.24 0.25 -21.91
CA GLY A 135 -7.16 -0.61 -22.66
C GLY A 135 -6.55 -0.88 -24.04
N ARG A 136 -6.56 -2.13 -24.52
CA ARG A 136 -6.24 -2.44 -25.93
C ARG A 136 -7.25 -1.82 -26.90
N SER A 137 -8.45 -1.51 -26.39
CA SER A 137 -9.56 -0.88 -27.09
C SER A 137 -10.05 0.35 -26.32
N TYR A 138 -10.20 1.47 -27.01
CA TYR A 138 -10.80 2.69 -26.47
C TYR A 138 -11.67 3.36 -27.53
N TYR A 139 -12.54 4.26 -27.10
CA TYR A 139 -13.31 5.10 -28.02
C TYR A 139 -12.94 6.56 -27.88
N VAL A 140 -13.09 7.29 -28.97
CA VAL A 140 -12.98 8.75 -29.00
C VAL A 140 -14.33 9.34 -29.32
N CYS A 141 -14.77 10.32 -28.53
CA CYS A 141 -15.96 11.10 -28.85
C CYS A 141 -15.58 12.21 -29.82
N VAL A 142 -16.12 12.18 -31.04
CA VAL A 142 -15.83 13.22 -32.06
C VAL A 142 -16.34 14.60 -31.62
N THR A 143 -17.38 14.67 -30.79
CA THR A 143 -17.98 15.97 -30.41
C THR A 143 -17.20 16.69 -29.31
N CYS A 144 -16.64 15.96 -28.34
CA CYS A 144 -15.85 16.59 -27.27
C CYS A 144 -14.33 16.33 -27.35
N GLY A 145 -13.88 15.48 -28.28
CA GLY A 145 -12.47 15.10 -28.43
C GLY A 145 -11.92 14.20 -27.33
N ASP A 146 -12.71 13.89 -26.29
CA ASP A 146 -12.29 13.06 -25.17
C ASP A 146 -12.16 11.59 -25.53
N GLN A 147 -11.25 10.91 -24.84
CA GLN A 147 -10.98 9.48 -24.98
C GLN A 147 -11.54 8.72 -23.77
N PHE A 148 -12.06 7.52 -24.00
CA PHE A 148 -12.67 6.69 -22.97
C PHE A 148 -12.35 5.21 -23.14
N HIS A 149 -12.15 4.51 -22.02
CA HIS A 149 -12.12 3.05 -22.00
C HIS A 149 -13.46 2.48 -22.47
N LYS A 150 -13.41 1.31 -23.14
CA LYS A 150 -14.60 0.54 -23.54
C LYS A 150 -15.50 0.27 -22.32
N GLU A 151 -14.89 -0.11 -21.22
CA GLU A 151 -15.54 -0.43 -19.94
C GLU A 151 -16.21 0.79 -19.30
N CYS A 152 -15.60 1.99 -19.44
CA CYS A 152 -16.18 3.23 -18.91
C CYS A 152 -17.39 3.72 -19.70
N ILE A 153 -17.43 3.42 -21.01
CA ILE A 153 -18.56 3.76 -21.87
C ILE A 153 -19.76 2.87 -21.56
N GLY A 154 -19.51 1.57 -21.44
CA GLY A 154 -20.52 0.55 -21.19
C GLY A 154 -20.92 0.37 -19.73
N SER A 155 -20.39 1.17 -18.78
CA SER A 155 -20.56 0.89 -17.35
C SER A 155 -22.03 1.05 -16.90
N PRO A 156 -22.70 -0.02 -16.41
CA PRO A 156 -24.04 0.07 -15.87
C PRO A 156 -24.09 0.92 -14.60
N LEU A 157 -25.29 1.42 -14.28
CA LEU A 157 -25.55 2.16 -13.05
C LEU A 157 -25.49 1.27 -11.81
N GLU A 158 -25.95 0.03 -11.92
CA GLU A 158 -25.84 -1.00 -10.89
C GLU A 158 -24.96 -2.15 -11.40
N PHE A 159 -24.05 -2.62 -10.56
CA PHE A 159 -23.09 -3.64 -10.91
C PHE A 159 -23.08 -4.74 -9.84
N LYS A 160 -23.22 -6.00 -10.28
CA LYS A 160 -23.10 -7.17 -9.43
C LYS A 160 -21.78 -7.85 -9.72
N HIS A 161 -20.84 -7.75 -8.80
CA HIS A 161 -19.51 -8.31 -8.96
C HIS A 161 -19.49 -9.77 -8.43
N PRO A 162 -18.94 -10.76 -9.16
CA PRO A 162 -18.92 -12.17 -8.73
C PRO A 162 -18.21 -12.42 -7.39
N PHE A 163 -17.13 -11.68 -7.11
CA PHE A 163 -16.48 -11.68 -5.78
C PHE A 163 -17.34 -11.13 -4.64
N TYR A 164 -18.36 -10.32 -4.96
CA TYR A 164 -19.12 -9.57 -3.98
C TYR A 164 -20.63 -9.68 -4.25
N PRO A 165 -21.19 -10.91 -4.30
CA PRO A 165 -22.56 -11.12 -4.78
C PRO A 165 -23.62 -10.48 -3.87
N SER A 166 -23.29 -10.21 -2.61
CA SER A 166 -24.13 -9.53 -1.62
C SER A 166 -24.02 -8.00 -1.66
N LEU A 167 -23.01 -7.44 -2.35
CA LEU A 167 -22.84 -6.00 -2.45
C LEU A 167 -23.66 -5.45 -3.61
N SER A 168 -24.51 -4.45 -3.32
CA SER A 168 -25.06 -3.58 -4.35
C SER A 168 -24.04 -2.49 -4.64
N LEU A 169 -23.37 -2.58 -5.79
CA LEU A 169 -22.43 -1.57 -6.26
C LEU A 169 -23.14 -0.64 -7.22
N GLN A 170 -23.06 0.65 -6.94
CA GLN A 170 -23.65 1.69 -7.77
C GLN A 170 -22.56 2.55 -8.38
N LEU A 171 -22.80 3.11 -9.55
CA LEU A 171 -21.85 3.96 -10.24
C LEU A 171 -21.90 5.38 -9.67
N TYR A 172 -20.75 5.88 -9.22
CA TYR A 172 -20.59 7.17 -8.57
C TYR A 172 -19.51 8.02 -9.24
N SER A 173 -19.61 9.33 -9.06
CA SER A 173 -18.53 10.29 -9.35
C SER A 173 -17.92 10.73 -8.01
N PRO A 174 -16.59 10.65 -7.84
CA PRO A 174 -15.93 10.87 -6.56
C PRO A 174 -15.98 12.35 -6.16
N PRO A 175 -16.08 12.66 -4.85
CA PRO A 175 -15.79 13.99 -4.33
C PRO A 175 -14.27 14.27 -4.34
N SER A 176 -13.87 15.47 -3.89
CA SER A 176 -12.49 15.96 -3.83
C SER A 176 -11.53 15.16 -2.91
N ASP A 177 -12.03 14.15 -2.19
CA ASP A 177 -11.28 13.43 -1.16
C ASP A 177 -10.39 12.30 -1.70
N ARG A 178 -9.40 11.89 -0.91
CA ARG A 178 -8.51 10.76 -1.20
C ARG A 178 -9.24 9.43 -0.95
N VAL A 179 -9.95 8.91 -1.96
CA VAL A 179 -10.58 7.57 -1.93
C VAL A 179 -9.66 6.54 -2.57
N LEU A 180 -9.48 5.38 -1.93
CA LEU A 180 -8.70 4.26 -2.46
C LEU A 180 -9.62 3.13 -2.96
N CYS A 181 -9.16 2.40 -3.98
CA CYS A 181 -9.85 1.21 -4.46
C CYS A 181 -9.56 -0.02 -3.59
N SER A 182 -10.59 -0.74 -3.17
CA SER A 182 -10.48 -1.96 -2.38
C SER A 182 -9.71 -3.09 -3.07
N CYS A 183 -9.69 -3.12 -4.41
CA CYS A 183 -9.01 -4.15 -5.20
C CYS A 183 -7.50 -3.86 -5.37
N CYS A 184 -7.13 -2.64 -5.80
CA CYS A 184 -5.74 -2.32 -6.16
C CYS A 184 -5.04 -1.35 -5.20
N GLN A 185 -5.75 -0.81 -4.21
CA GLN A 185 -5.25 0.16 -3.22
C GLN A 185 -4.72 1.48 -3.82
N LYS A 186 -4.95 1.73 -5.12
CA LYS A 186 -4.63 3.00 -5.78
C LYS A 186 -5.76 4.01 -5.61
N ARG A 187 -5.42 5.29 -5.73
CA ARG A 187 -6.36 6.42 -5.66
C ARG A 187 -7.39 6.36 -6.78
N ILE A 188 -8.63 6.73 -6.45
CA ILE A 188 -9.76 6.87 -7.37
C ILE A 188 -9.97 8.35 -7.65
N ASP A 189 -9.79 8.75 -8.91
CA ASP A 189 -9.87 10.16 -9.34
C ASP A 189 -11.07 10.45 -10.27
N GLY A 190 -11.76 9.41 -10.74
CA GLY A 190 -12.90 9.51 -11.65
C GLY A 190 -14.01 8.54 -11.29
N MET A 191 -14.91 8.30 -12.24
CA MET A 191 -16.06 7.41 -12.05
C MET A 191 -15.64 6.06 -11.45
N ASN A 192 -16.42 5.60 -10.48
CA ASN A 192 -16.12 4.41 -9.69
C ASN A 192 -17.40 3.71 -9.24
N TYR A 193 -17.27 2.45 -8.87
CA TYR A 193 -18.34 1.71 -8.21
C TYR A 193 -18.20 1.87 -6.70
N TYR A 194 -19.29 2.23 -6.03
CA TYR A 194 -19.34 2.45 -4.60
C TYR A 194 -20.55 1.74 -3.99
N SER A 195 -20.35 1.12 -2.83
CA SER A 195 -21.42 0.59 -1.99
C SER A 195 -21.49 1.41 -0.70
N PRO A 196 -22.52 2.28 -0.54
CA PRO A 196 -22.66 3.13 0.64
C PRO A 196 -22.77 2.36 1.96
N THR A 197 -23.40 1.19 1.94
CA THR A 197 -23.65 0.40 3.15
C THR A 197 -22.39 -0.23 3.73
N ASN A 198 -21.42 -0.56 2.88
CA ASN A 198 -20.20 -1.27 3.27
C ASN A 198 -18.93 -0.41 3.10
N ASN A 199 -19.08 0.87 2.75
CA ASN A 199 -17.99 1.79 2.42
C ASN A 199 -16.95 1.15 1.48
N PHE A 200 -17.43 0.44 0.45
CA PHE A 200 -16.61 -0.36 -0.44
C PHE A 200 -16.54 0.28 -1.82
N THR A 201 -15.31 0.52 -2.31
CA THR A 201 -15.10 1.28 -3.55
C THR A 201 -14.20 0.53 -4.53
N LEU A 202 -14.59 0.49 -5.80
CA LEU A 202 -13.81 -0.09 -6.89
C LEU A 202 -13.63 0.90 -8.03
N HIS A 203 -12.43 0.95 -8.62
CA HIS A 203 -12.30 1.52 -9.98
C HIS A 203 -13.22 0.75 -10.91
N ILE A 204 -13.78 1.44 -11.92
CA ILE A 204 -14.50 0.79 -13.04
C ILE A 204 -13.65 -0.36 -13.59
N LEU A 205 -12.40 -0.08 -13.98
CA LEU A 205 -11.53 -1.10 -14.57
C LEU A 205 -11.26 -2.29 -13.64
N CYS A 206 -11.14 -2.06 -12.32
CA CYS A 206 -10.98 -3.15 -11.37
C CYS A 206 -12.24 -4.02 -11.27
N ALA A 207 -13.43 -3.42 -11.40
CA ALA A 207 -14.68 -4.15 -11.37
C ALA A 207 -14.88 -5.07 -12.59
N PHE A 208 -14.27 -4.74 -13.73
CA PHE A 208 -14.35 -5.51 -14.99
C PHE A 208 -13.18 -6.46 -15.22
N LYS A 209 -12.19 -6.53 -14.31
CA LYS A 209 -11.05 -7.42 -14.49
C LYS A 209 -11.53 -8.88 -14.59
N PRO A 210 -11.00 -9.67 -15.54
CA PRO A 210 -11.24 -11.10 -15.58
C PRO A 210 -10.86 -11.74 -14.25
N ILE A 211 -11.73 -12.62 -13.76
CA ILE A 211 -11.53 -13.33 -12.50
C ILE A 211 -11.06 -14.74 -12.83
N PRO A 212 -9.86 -15.16 -12.41
CA PRO A 212 -9.42 -16.54 -12.64
C PRO A 212 -10.35 -17.49 -11.86
N PHE A 213 -10.95 -18.45 -12.56
CA PHE A 213 -11.80 -19.45 -11.91
C PHE A 213 -10.96 -20.49 -11.17
N VAL A 214 -9.80 -20.81 -11.73
CA VAL A 214 -8.80 -21.70 -11.14
C VAL A 214 -7.46 -20.98 -11.09
N ILE A 215 -6.82 -21.02 -9.92
CA ILE A 215 -5.45 -20.56 -9.72
C ILE A 215 -4.58 -21.78 -9.44
N ASP A 216 -3.56 -21.96 -10.26
CA ASP A 216 -2.49 -22.92 -10.00
C ASP A 216 -1.32 -22.22 -9.33
N HIS A 217 -0.99 -22.65 -8.11
CA HIS A 217 0.12 -22.09 -7.35
C HIS A 217 0.82 -23.20 -6.54
N PRO A 218 1.45 -24.18 -7.21
CA PRO A 218 1.98 -25.40 -6.60
C PRO A 218 3.00 -25.12 -5.49
N LYS A 219 3.74 -24.02 -5.59
CA LYS A 219 4.68 -23.54 -4.56
C LYS A 219 4.00 -23.28 -3.21
N ARG A 220 2.73 -22.91 -3.22
CA ARG A 220 1.95 -22.59 -2.01
C ARG A 220 1.05 -23.73 -1.58
N HIS A 221 0.41 -24.36 -2.55
CA HIS A 221 -0.48 -25.47 -2.33
C HIS A 221 -0.42 -26.38 -3.56
N PRO A 222 -0.17 -27.69 -3.40
CA PRO A 222 0.11 -28.59 -4.52
C PRO A 222 -1.08 -28.82 -5.46
N HIS A 223 -2.29 -28.47 -5.04
CA HIS A 223 -3.50 -28.62 -5.83
C HIS A 223 -4.01 -27.28 -6.37
N PRO A 224 -4.69 -27.27 -7.54
CA PRO A 224 -5.35 -26.08 -8.04
C PRO A 224 -6.40 -25.55 -7.06
N LEU A 225 -6.44 -24.23 -6.90
CA LEU A 225 -7.38 -23.53 -6.04
C LEU A 225 -8.55 -23.02 -6.89
N THR A 226 -9.77 -23.38 -6.51
CA THR A 226 -10.99 -22.96 -7.23
C THR A 226 -11.61 -21.75 -6.55
N PHE A 227 -12.11 -20.82 -7.35
CA PHE A 227 -12.80 -19.65 -6.86
C PHE A 227 -14.05 -20.02 -6.03
N PHE A 228 -14.18 -19.43 -4.85
CA PHE A 228 -15.33 -19.61 -3.96
C PHE A 228 -16.12 -18.31 -3.81
N PRO A 229 -17.26 -18.15 -4.51
CA PRO A 229 -17.98 -16.87 -4.62
C PRO A 229 -18.75 -16.45 -3.37
N LYS A 230 -19.09 -17.38 -2.48
CA LYS A 230 -19.84 -17.05 -1.27
C LYS A 230 -18.89 -16.44 -0.25
N GLN A 231 -19.28 -15.33 0.38
CA GLN A 231 -18.59 -14.78 1.55
C GLN A 231 -18.60 -15.83 2.65
N SER A 232 -17.57 -16.68 2.70
CA SER A 232 -17.41 -17.69 3.72
C SER A 232 -16.93 -17.03 5.00
N PHE A 233 -17.54 -17.38 6.12
CA PHE A 233 -16.98 -17.14 7.46
C PHE A 233 -15.84 -18.12 7.79
N LEU A 234 -15.21 -18.70 6.77
CA LEU A 234 -14.10 -19.63 6.94
C LEU A 234 -12.80 -18.82 7.10
N PRO A 235 -12.00 -19.12 8.13
CA PRO A 235 -10.71 -18.48 8.31
C PRO A 235 -9.75 -18.89 7.19
N CYS A 236 -8.94 -17.93 6.75
CA CYS A 236 -7.89 -18.18 5.77
C CYS A 236 -6.74 -18.95 6.41
N HIS A 237 -6.38 -20.11 5.83
CA HIS A 237 -5.28 -20.98 6.27
C HIS A 237 -3.90 -20.29 6.26
N VAL A 238 -3.78 -19.14 5.58
CA VAL A 238 -2.52 -18.37 5.54
C VAL A 238 -2.49 -17.27 6.59
N CYS A 239 -3.59 -16.54 6.80
CA CYS A 239 -3.57 -15.35 7.66
C CYS A 239 -4.44 -15.44 8.91
N SER A 240 -5.12 -16.57 9.14
CA SER A 240 -6.01 -16.82 10.28
C SER A 240 -7.21 -15.87 10.40
N LEU A 241 -7.43 -14.98 9.43
CA LEU A 241 -8.52 -14.01 9.45
C LEU A 241 -9.69 -14.44 8.57
N ILE A 242 -10.89 -14.00 8.97
CA ILE A 242 -12.09 -14.02 8.13
C ILE A 242 -12.21 -12.65 7.47
N LYS A 243 -12.31 -12.62 6.14
CA LYS A 243 -12.48 -11.36 5.38
C LYS A 243 -13.60 -11.51 4.37
N GLY A 244 -14.73 -10.87 4.66
CA GLY A 244 -15.89 -10.90 3.75
C GLY A 244 -15.69 -10.13 2.43
N LEU A 245 -14.72 -9.22 2.36
CA LEU A 245 -14.52 -8.32 1.22
C LEU A 245 -13.29 -8.65 0.37
N ILE A 246 -12.62 -9.78 0.65
CA ILE A 246 -11.52 -10.27 -0.18
C ILE A 246 -11.93 -11.58 -0.83
N PRO A 247 -11.72 -11.73 -2.15
CA PRO A 247 -12.05 -12.97 -2.85
C PRO A 247 -11.34 -14.16 -2.22
N THR A 248 -12.03 -15.29 -2.15
CA THR A 248 -11.52 -16.50 -1.52
C THR A 248 -11.43 -17.62 -2.54
N TYR A 249 -10.37 -18.40 -2.44
CA TYR A 249 -10.18 -19.61 -3.21
C TYR A 249 -10.06 -20.80 -2.27
N VAL A 250 -10.52 -21.95 -2.73
CA VAL A 250 -10.55 -23.18 -1.95
C VAL A 250 -9.95 -24.35 -2.73
N CYS A 251 -9.20 -25.19 -2.04
CA CYS A 251 -8.94 -26.55 -2.50
C CYS A 251 -9.86 -27.48 -1.74
N VAL A 252 -10.87 -28.02 -2.42
CA VAL A 252 -11.85 -28.95 -1.84
C VAL A 252 -11.16 -30.23 -1.34
N ARG A 253 -10.13 -30.72 -2.05
CA ARG A 253 -9.40 -31.94 -1.68
C ARG A 253 -8.70 -31.83 -0.33
N CYS A 254 -8.19 -30.66 0.00
CA CYS A 254 -7.42 -30.42 1.22
C CYS A 254 -8.20 -29.61 2.26
N VAL A 255 -9.44 -29.21 1.96
CA VAL A 255 -10.23 -28.27 2.78
C VAL A 255 -9.46 -26.96 3.03
N PHE A 256 -8.59 -26.58 2.09
CA PHE A 256 -7.71 -25.42 2.23
C PHE A 256 -8.42 -24.17 1.72
N VAL A 257 -8.50 -23.14 2.55
CA VAL A 257 -9.20 -21.87 2.28
C VAL A 257 -8.19 -20.74 2.32
N VAL A 258 -8.12 -19.92 1.27
CA VAL A 258 -7.15 -18.83 1.20
C VAL A 258 -7.73 -17.58 0.52
N HIS A 259 -7.43 -16.41 1.06
CA HIS A 259 -7.76 -15.15 0.39
C HIS A 259 -6.88 -14.96 -0.84
N GLN A 260 -7.40 -14.31 -1.89
CA GLN A 260 -6.65 -14.03 -3.11
C GLN A 260 -5.34 -13.28 -2.84
N ASP A 261 -5.33 -12.33 -1.89
CA ASP A 261 -4.12 -11.58 -1.51
C ASP A 261 -3.11 -12.43 -0.72
N CYS A 262 -3.56 -13.54 -0.13
CA CYS A 262 -2.75 -14.41 0.72
C CYS A 262 -2.08 -15.57 -0.06
N ILE A 263 -2.52 -15.86 -1.30
CA ILE A 263 -1.93 -16.91 -2.16
C ILE A 263 -0.45 -16.62 -2.43
N TYR A 264 -0.13 -15.34 -2.60
CA TYR A 264 1.19 -14.86 -3.04
C TYR A 264 2.02 -14.27 -1.90
N PHE A 265 1.72 -14.64 -0.65
CA PHE A 265 2.59 -14.27 0.47
C PHE A 265 3.97 -14.89 0.27
N PRO A 266 5.05 -14.15 0.55
CA PRO A 266 6.40 -14.64 0.35
C PRO A 266 6.72 -15.81 1.29
N TYR A 267 7.74 -16.59 0.95
CA TYR A 267 8.17 -17.73 1.76
C TYR A 267 9.25 -17.34 2.76
N VAL A 268 10.26 -16.56 2.38
CA VAL A 268 11.34 -16.12 3.28
C VAL A 268 11.49 -14.61 3.21
N ILE A 269 11.49 -13.95 4.37
CA ILE A 269 11.61 -12.49 4.47
C ILE A 269 12.50 -12.08 5.65
N LYS A 270 12.89 -10.80 5.70
CA LYS A 270 13.51 -10.15 6.86
C LYS A 270 12.62 -8.99 7.30
N ILE A 271 12.37 -8.86 8.60
CA ILE A 271 11.55 -7.78 9.17
C ILE A 271 12.41 -6.91 10.10
N SER A 272 12.05 -5.64 10.27
CA SER A 272 12.80 -4.68 11.09
C SER A 272 12.87 -5.07 12.58
N ARG A 273 11.85 -5.75 13.10
CA ARG A 273 11.73 -6.17 14.51
C ARG A 273 12.43 -7.49 14.83
N HIS A 274 13.14 -8.09 13.89
CA HIS A 274 13.88 -9.33 14.12
C HIS A 274 15.16 -9.40 13.26
N HIS A 275 16.27 -9.83 13.84
CA HIS A 275 17.57 -9.80 13.17
C HIS A 275 17.73 -10.92 12.13
N HIS A 276 17.08 -12.07 12.33
CA HIS A 276 17.17 -13.19 11.41
C HIS A 276 16.07 -13.15 10.35
N ARG A 277 16.28 -13.88 9.26
CA ARG A 277 15.21 -14.17 8.32
C ARG A 277 14.17 -15.06 8.99
N ILE A 278 12.92 -14.84 8.62
CA ILE A 278 11.79 -15.66 9.04
C ILE A 278 11.19 -16.32 7.80
N SER A 279 10.73 -17.55 7.97
CA SER A 279 10.16 -18.36 6.89
C SER A 279 8.70 -18.67 7.19
N TYR A 280 7.87 -18.72 6.15
CA TYR A 280 6.48 -19.10 6.30
C TYR A 280 6.38 -20.59 6.68
N THR A 281 5.51 -20.88 7.65
CA THR A 281 5.06 -22.22 8.00
C THR A 281 3.53 -22.28 7.93
N SER A 282 3.01 -23.41 7.45
CA SER A 282 1.56 -23.62 7.29
C SER A 282 0.82 -23.86 8.61
N SER A 283 1.55 -24.28 9.63
CA SER A 283 1.03 -24.56 10.97
C SER A 283 2.18 -24.47 11.98
N LEU A 284 1.86 -24.27 13.25
CA LEU A 284 2.82 -24.20 14.34
C LEU A 284 2.83 -25.48 15.18
N PRO A 285 3.93 -25.79 15.89
CA PRO A 285 3.92 -26.82 16.92
C PRO A 285 2.84 -26.54 17.97
N SER A 286 2.32 -27.59 18.61
CA SER A 286 1.38 -27.43 19.71
C SER A 286 2.02 -26.63 20.85
N GLY A 287 1.42 -25.51 21.21
CA GLY A 287 1.93 -24.62 22.25
C GLY A 287 1.11 -23.35 22.40
N LYS A 288 1.51 -22.48 23.32
CA LYS A 288 0.95 -21.13 23.43
C LYS A 288 2.00 -20.15 22.93
N TRP A 289 1.83 -19.71 21.68
CA TRP A 289 2.78 -18.81 21.03
C TRP A 289 2.22 -17.40 20.94
N SER A 290 3.06 -16.41 21.18
CA SER A 290 2.74 -15.00 20.96
C SER A 290 3.48 -14.49 19.73
N CYS A 291 2.82 -13.60 18.99
CA CYS A 291 3.40 -13.00 17.80
C CYS A 291 4.51 -12.02 18.20
N GLY A 292 5.72 -12.18 17.70
CA GLY A 292 6.88 -11.31 17.96
C GLY A 292 6.73 -9.86 17.47
N VAL A 293 5.62 -9.51 16.83
CA VAL A 293 5.27 -8.15 16.42
C VAL A 293 4.12 -7.60 17.25
N CYS A 294 2.92 -8.21 17.17
CA CYS A 294 1.73 -7.70 17.86
C CYS A 294 1.53 -8.25 19.27
N ARG A 295 2.33 -9.24 19.68
CA ARG A 295 2.32 -9.93 20.98
C ARG A 295 1.00 -10.61 21.35
N GLN A 296 0.04 -10.60 20.44
CA GLN A 296 -1.18 -11.38 20.54
C GLN A 296 -0.91 -12.85 20.24
N MET A 297 -1.76 -13.72 20.77
CA MET A 297 -1.70 -15.17 20.54
C MET A 297 -1.72 -15.51 19.05
N VAL A 298 -0.88 -16.46 18.64
CA VAL A 298 -0.89 -17.04 17.30
C VAL A 298 -1.71 -18.32 17.33
N ASP A 299 -2.60 -18.48 16.36
CA ASP A 299 -3.36 -19.71 16.18
C ASP A 299 -2.46 -20.74 15.49
N ASN A 300 -2.29 -21.90 16.12
CA ASN A 300 -1.35 -22.93 15.68
C ASN A 300 -1.84 -23.67 14.43
N ASP A 301 -3.14 -23.66 14.17
CA ASP A 301 -3.76 -24.37 13.06
C ASP A 301 -3.63 -23.62 11.73
N TYR A 302 -3.10 -22.39 11.76
CA TYR A 302 -3.00 -21.49 10.61
C TYR A 302 -1.57 -21.04 10.35
N GLY A 303 -1.37 -20.46 9.16
CA GLY A 303 -0.09 -19.99 8.70
C GLY A 303 0.49 -18.83 9.51
N ALA A 304 1.78 -18.93 9.78
CA ALA A 304 2.60 -17.91 10.44
C ALA A 304 4.00 -17.87 9.83
N TYR A 305 4.82 -16.90 10.23
CA TYR A 305 6.25 -16.93 9.99
C TYR A 305 6.98 -17.35 11.24
N SER A 306 8.04 -18.14 11.09
CA SER A 306 8.91 -18.58 12.18
C SER A 306 10.37 -18.28 11.88
N CYS A 307 11.15 -18.03 12.93
CA CYS A 307 12.60 -18.02 12.83
C CYS A 307 13.12 -19.45 13.03
N ASN A 308 14.15 -19.83 12.27
CA ASN A 308 14.83 -21.11 12.44
C ASN A 308 16.10 -21.04 13.32
N LYS A 309 16.55 -19.82 13.66
CA LYS A 309 17.73 -19.56 14.50
C LYS A 309 17.38 -19.18 15.93
N CYS A 310 16.20 -18.61 16.15
CA CYS A 310 15.69 -18.27 17.46
C CYS A 310 14.57 -19.24 17.80
N ASP A 311 14.72 -19.92 18.93
CA ASP A 311 13.65 -20.75 19.48
C ASP A 311 12.42 -19.88 19.75
N ASP A 312 11.25 -20.43 19.46
CA ASP A 312 9.94 -19.87 19.81
C ASP A 312 9.61 -18.47 19.25
N TYR A 313 10.30 -18.00 18.20
CA TYR A 313 9.95 -16.73 17.54
C TYR A 313 8.97 -16.92 16.38
N PHE A 314 7.72 -16.52 16.59
CA PHE A 314 6.63 -16.62 15.62
C PHE A 314 6.00 -15.27 15.31
N VAL A 315 5.52 -15.05 14.09
CA VAL A 315 4.87 -13.80 13.69
C VAL A 315 3.65 -14.13 12.84
N HIS A 316 2.48 -13.53 13.14
CA HIS A 316 1.31 -13.69 12.27
C HIS A 316 1.66 -13.28 10.83
N SER A 317 1.14 -14.01 9.84
CA SER A 317 1.44 -13.75 8.43
C SER A 317 1.17 -12.30 7.99
N ARG A 318 0.15 -11.63 8.54
CA ARG A 318 -0.11 -10.21 8.22
C ARG A 318 0.78 -9.24 8.96
N CYS A 319 1.19 -9.57 10.19
CA CYS A 319 2.12 -8.75 10.96
C CYS A 319 3.50 -8.73 10.28
N ALA A 320 3.94 -9.87 9.77
CA ALA A 320 5.21 -10.02 9.07
C ALA A 320 5.28 -9.19 7.77
N LEU A 321 4.16 -8.99 7.08
CA LEU A 321 4.09 -8.33 5.77
C LEU A 321 3.63 -6.87 5.82
N ARG A 322 3.67 -6.25 6.99
CA ARG A 322 3.36 -4.82 7.08
C ARG A 322 4.47 -4.00 6.42
N SER A 323 4.08 -2.99 5.65
CA SER A 323 5.01 -2.17 4.88
C SER A 323 5.94 -1.29 5.73
N ASP A 324 5.65 -1.11 7.02
CA ASP A 324 6.54 -0.42 7.96
C ASP A 324 7.60 -1.35 8.57
N LEU A 325 7.44 -2.67 8.43
CA LEU A 325 8.32 -3.68 9.01
C LEU A 325 9.11 -4.47 7.96
N TRP A 326 8.55 -4.67 6.77
CA TRP A 326 9.16 -5.45 5.68
C TRP A 326 9.42 -4.56 4.45
N ASP A 327 10.55 -4.81 3.79
CA ASP A 327 11.00 -4.09 2.59
C ASP A 327 10.31 -4.52 1.28
N GLY A 328 9.53 -5.60 1.31
CA GLY A 328 8.86 -6.14 0.11
C GLY A 328 9.72 -7.12 -0.68
N ILE A 329 10.88 -7.53 -0.17
CA ILE A 329 11.81 -8.43 -0.85
C ILE A 329 11.59 -9.88 -0.38
N GLU A 330 11.36 -10.78 -1.34
CA GLU A 330 11.38 -12.24 -1.16
C GLU A 330 12.84 -12.73 -1.17
N LEU A 331 13.20 -13.54 -0.17
CA LEU A 331 14.57 -13.97 0.09
C LEU A 331 14.75 -15.49 -0.02
N GLU A 332 13.72 -16.23 -0.45
CA GLU A 332 13.85 -17.66 -0.69
C GLU A 332 14.89 -17.95 -1.78
N GLY A 333 15.81 -18.88 -1.49
CA GLY A 333 16.91 -19.22 -2.39
C GLY A 333 18.03 -18.17 -2.48
N VAL A 334 17.89 -17.03 -1.80
CA VAL A 334 18.96 -16.02 -1.69
C VAL A 334 19.88 -16.44 -0.54
N PRO A 335 21.20 -16.59 -0.72
CA PRO A 335 22.12 -16.85 0.38
C PRO A 335 22.08 -15.73 1.44
N GLU A 336 22.32 -16.06 2.70
CA GLU A 336 22.61 -15.04 3.72
C GLU A 336 24.08 -14.67 3.63
N GLU A 337 24.37 -13.42 3.25
CA GLU A 337 25.72 -12.87 3.34
C GLU A 337 26.00 -12.49 4.80
N PRO A 338 27.22 -12.75 5.33
CA PRO A 338 27.58 -12.32 6.66
C PRO A 338 27.55 -10.79 6.74
N GLU A 339 26.98 -10.25 7.81
CA GLU A 339 27.00 -8.81 8.07
C GLU A 339 28.45 -8.37 8.31
N ILE A 340 29.00 -7.56 7.39
CA ILE A 340 30.32 -6.95 7.58
C ILE A 340 30.18 -5.91 8.70
N VAL A 341 30.71 -6.25 9.88
CA VAL A 341 30.81 -5.33 11.01
C VAL A 341 31.90 -4.32 10.69
N VAL A 342 31.50 -3.06 10.50
CA VAL A 342 32.44 -1.95 10.35
C VAL A 342 32.63 -1.35 11.75
N GLU A 343 33.84 -1.48 12.28
CA GLU A 343 34.20 -0.90 13.58
C GLU A 343 34.22 0.63 13.50
N PRO A 344 33.73 1.34 14.53
CA PRO A 344 33.68 2.80 14.53
C PRO A 344 35.06 3.47 14.74
N PHE A 345 36.07 2.72 15.16
CA PHE A 345 37.39 3.26 15.41
C PHE A 345 38.46 2.20 15.28
N ILE A 346 39.72 2.65 15.18
CA ILE A 346 40.91 1.81 15.29
C ILE A 346 41.53 2.05 16.66
N THR A 347 41.84 0.99 17.41
CA THR A 347 42.60 1.10 18.66
C THR A 347 44.08 1.28 18.37
N ILE A 348 44.65 2.40 18.85
CA ILE A 348 46.08 2.72 18.68
C ILE A 348 46.89 2.14 19.84
N SER A 349 46.37 2.28 21.06
CA SER A 349 46.91 1.69 22.29
C SER A 349 45.82 1.62 23.36
N ASP A 350 46.14 1.10 24.55
CA ASP A 350 45.18 1.02 25.65
C ASP A 350 44.57 2.40 25.98
N GLY A 351 43.24 2.49 25.88
CA GLY A 351 42.48 3.73 26.06
C GLY A 351 42.72 4.83 25.01
N ILE A 352 43.36 4.56 23.87
CA ILE A 352 43.58 5.55 22.79
C ILE A 352 43.04 5.02 21.45
N ILE A 353 42.14 5.78 20.82
CA ILE A 353 41.47 5.41 19.58
C ILE A 353 41.59 6.49 18.50
N LEU A 354 41.54 6.09 17.23
CA LEU A 354 41.28 6.96 16.08
C LEU A 354 39.85 6.70 15.59
N HIS A 355 38.94 7.63 15.85
CA HIS A 355 37.51 7.45 15.59
C HIS A 355 37.12 7.95 14.20
N PHE A 356 36.23 7.25 13.49
CA PHE A 356 35.88 7.56 12.09
C PHE A 356 35.38 9.00 11.87
N SER A 357 34.78 9.60 12.89
CA SER A 357 34.22 10.96 12.84
C SER A 357 35.20 12.08 13.19
N HIS A 358 36.40 11.77 13.68
CA HIS A 358 37.36 12.78 14.13
C HIS A 358 38.80 12.37 13.83
N GLY A 359 39.52 13.20 13.08
CA GLY A 359 40.86 12.89 12.57
C GLY A 359 42.00 12.90 13.61
N HIS A 360 41.71 13.18 14.88
CA HIS A 360 42.69 13.17 15.97
C HIS A 360 42.51 11.96 16.89
N HIS A 361 43.56 11.62 17.62
CA HIS A 361 43.50 10.58 18.64
C HIS A 361 42.64 11.01 19.83
N LEU A 362 41.75 10.12 20.26
CA LEU A 362 40.94 10.31 21.45
C LEU A 362 41.47 9.42 22.58
N LYS A 363 41.58 9.99 23.79
CA LYS A 363 41.98 9.28 25.00
C LYS A 363 40.79 9.09 25.93
N LEU A 364 40.62 7.86 26.42
CA LEU A 364 39.66 7.48 27.45
C LEU A 364 40.03 8.15 28.78
N LYS A 365 39.06 8.83 29.37
CA LYS A 365 39.13 9.52 30.66
C LYS A 365 37.88 9.18 31.46
N ILE A 366 37.94 9.34 32.78
CA ILE A 366 36.81 9.12 33.68
C ILE A 366 36.42 10.46 34.30
N SER A 367 35.16 10.86 34.15
CA SER A 367 34.61 12.01 34.87
C SER A 367 34.02 11.56 36.20
N ARG A 368 34.43 12.22 37.28
CA ARG A 368 33.87 12.04 38.64
C ARG A 368 33.08 13.25 39.13
N VAL A 369 33.16 14.36 38.40
CA VAL A 369 32.52 15.63 38.73
C VAL A 369 31.84 16.13 37.48
N TYR A 370 30.60 16.59 37.62
CA TYR A 370 29.84 17.21 36.56
C TYR A 370 30.51 18.52 36.10
N ASP A 371 30.67 18.67 34.79
CA ASP A 371 31.18 19.88 34.15
C ASP A 371 30.25 20.23 32.98
N GLU A 372 29.54 21.35 33.10
CA GLU A 372 28.56 21.81 32.11
C GLU A 372 29.17 22.07 30.72
N LYS A 373 30.48 22.24 30.63
CA LYS A 373 31.18 22.46 29.36
C LYS A 373 31.51 21.16 28.63
N LYS A 374 31.43 20.01 29.31
CA LYS A 374 31.71 18.71 28.69
C LYS A 374 30.43 18.13 28.10
N VAL A 375 30.25 18.31 26.81
CA VAL A 375 29.10 17.78 26.05
C VAL A 375 29.60 16.77 25.02
N CYS A 376 28.94 15.62 24.94
CA CYS A 376 29.23 14.62 23.91
C CYS A 376 28.74 15.08 22.54
N GLN A 377 29.61 15.14 21.54
CA GLN A 377 29.28 15.59 20.19
C GLN A 377 28.35 14.62 19.43
N ALA A 378 28.23 13.36 19.87
CA ALA A 378 27.37 12.39 19.20
C ALA A 378 25.91 12.45 19.68
N CYS A 379 25.67 12.48 21.00
CA CYS A 379 24.32 12.44 21.57
C CYS A 379 23.82 13.81 22.09
N ILE A 380 24.69 14.83 22.10
CA ILE A 380 24.41 16.20 22.56
C ILE A 380 23.91 16.21 24.03
N LEU A 381 24.44 15.31 24.85
CA LEU A 381 24.20 15.28 26.29
C LEU A 381 25.48 15.61 27.07
N PRO A 382 25.37 16.24 28.25
CA PRO A 382 26.50 16.45 29.14
C PRO A 382 27.16 15.13 29.57
N ILE A 383 28.45 15.20 29.88
CA ILE A 383 29.17 14.14 30.59
C ILE A 383 28.93 14.34 32.10
N TYR A 384 28.01 13.57 32.67
CA TYR A 384 27.73 13.60 34.11
C TYR A 384 28.81 12.84 34.91
N GLU A 385 28.77 11.51 34.82
CA GLU A 385 29.71 10.61 35.49
C GLU A 385 30.04 9.45 34.53
N GLY A 386 31.24 8.88 34.66
CA GLY A 386 31.67 7.71 33.89
C GLY A 386 32.74 8.00 32.84
N SER A 387 32.99 6.99 32.02
CA SER A 387 34.06 6.99 31.01
C SER A 387 33.66 7.75 29.74
N TYR A 388 34.60 8.53 29.21
CA TYR A 388 34.44 9.28 27.98
C TYR A 388 35.76 9.40 27.23
N TYR A 389 35.69 9.50 25.92
CA TYR A 389 36.82 9.82 25.06
C TYR A 389 36.92 11.33 24.89
N SER A 390 38.15 11.86 24.92
CA SER A 390 38.42 13.27 24.64
C SER A 390 39.62 13.41 23.71
N CYS A 391 39.58 14.40 22.83
CA CYS A 391 40.71 14.70 21.96
C CYS A 391 41.99 14.95 22.75
N MET A 392 43.11 14.46 22.23
CA MET A 392 44.43 14.71 22.79
C MET A 392 45.06 16.03 22.31
N ASP A 393 44.52 16.62 21.24
CA ASP A 393 44.94 17.91 20.70
C ASP A 393 44.09 19.06 21.27
N GLU A 394 44.32 20.31 20.85
CA GLU A 394 43.60 21.51 21.32
C GLU A 394 42.15 21.62 20.77
N CYS A 395 41.40 20.51 20.74
CA CYS A 395 40.01 20.44 20.29
C CYS A 395 39.08 20.01 21.44
N ASP A 396 37.90 20.63 21.53
CA ASP A 396 36.89 20.28 22.53
C ASP A 396 36.04 19.04 22.16
N PHE A 397 36.57 18.14 21.31
CA PHE A 397 35.85 16.96 20.84
C PHE A 397 35.81 15.86 21.92
N ILE A 398 34.61 15.45 22.30
CA ILE A 398 34.29 14.56 23.42
C ILE A 398 33.21 13.55 23.00
N LEU A 399 33.38 12.29 23.35
CA LEU A 399 32.35 11.26 23.16
C LEU A 399 32.14 10.50 24.47
N HIS A 400 30.90 10.21 24.85
CA HIS A 400 30.68 9.12 25.81
C HIS A 400 31.30 7.84 25.26
N GLU A 401 31.81 6.97 26.14
CA GLU A 401 32.34 5.67 25.73
C GLU A 401 31.32 4.87 24.89
N ALA A 402 30.05 4.83 25.32
CA ALA A 402 28.97 4.18 24.58
C ALA A 402 28.70 4.84 23.20
N CYS A 403 28.90 6.15 23.08
CA CYS A 403 28.71 6.86 21.82
C CYS A 403 29.85 6.58 20.82
N ALA A 404 31.09 6.45 21.32
CA ALA A 404 32.24 6.07 20.49
C ALA A 404 32.15 4.62 19.99
N ASN A 405 31.51 3.74 20.76
CA ASN A 405 31.28 2.34 20.41
C ASN A 405 29.98 2.11 19.60
N ALA A 406 29.27 3.17 19.20
CA ALA A 406 28.05 3.02 18.42
C ALA A 406 28.35 2.38 17.05
N PRO A 407 27.59 1.36 16.61
CA PRO A 407 27.91 0.63 15.39
C PRO A 407 27.71 1.49 14.13
N CYS A 408 28.62 1.41 13.17
CA CYS A 408 28.50 2.19 11.92
C CYS A 408 27.27 1.80 11.08
N LYS A 409 26.79 0.57 11.20
CA LYS A 409 25.55 0.09 10.59
C LYS A 409 24.66 -0.54 11.65
N LYS A 410 23.36 -0.24 11.60
CA LYS A 410 22.41 -0.74 12.60
C LYS A 410 21.08 -1.13 11.97
N HIS A 411 20.64 -2.37 12.25
CA HIS A 411 19.24 -2.75 12.07
C HIS A 411 18.41 -2.14 13.20
N HIS A 412 17.31 -1.46 12.85
CA HIS A 412 16.49 -0.73 13.81
C HIS A 412 15.02 -1.04 13.60
N ALA A 413 14.26 -1.28 14.68
CA ALA A 413 12.87 -1.73 14.62
C ALA A 413 11.92 -0.80 13.84
N LEU A 414 12.24 0.50 13.74
CA LEU A 414 11.48 1.48 12.94
C LEU A 414 11.71 1.40 11.42
N ARG A 415 12.71 0.64 10.94
CA ARG A 415 13.06 0.57 9.52
C ARG A 415 13.47 -0.82 9.07
N PRO A 416 12.94 -1.31 7.92
CA PRO A 416 13.34 -2.60 7.37
C PRO A 416 14.80 -2.58 6.88
N HIS A 417 15.27 -1.46 6.35
CA HIS A 417 16.65 -1.32 5.90
C HIS A 417 17.60 -0.93 7.04
N PRO A 418 18.84 -1.45 7.06
CA PRO A 418 19.84 -1.02 8.02
C PRO A 418 20.21 0.45 7.83
N LEU A 419 20.32 1.16 8.96
CA LEU A 419 20.72 2.55 9.04
C LEU A 419 22.24 2.66 9.10
N THR A 420 22.77 3.72 8.50
CA THR A 420 24.21 4.03 8.54
C THR A 420 24.44 5.23 9.44
N LEU A 421 25.42 5.12 10.35
CA LEU A 421 25.85 6.22 11.20
C LEU A 421 26.69 7.20 10.39
N THR A 422 26.26 8.45 10.34
CA THR A 422 26.97 9.54 9.66
C THR A 422 27.06 10.77 10.57
N VAL A 423 27.97 11.66 10.21
CA VAL A 423 28.20 12.93 10.88
C VAL A 423 27.75 14.02 9.92
N ILE A 424 26.86 14.90 10.37
CA ILE A 424 26.36 15.97 9.51
C ILE A 424 27.44 17.04 9.40
N THR A 425 28.12 17.07 8.26
CA THR A 425 29.05 18.16 7.90
C THR A 425 28.30 19.21 7.08
N SER A 426 28.52 20.48 7.40
CA SER A 426 27.71 21.63 6.97
C SER A 426 27.98 22.10 5.53
N GLU A 427 28.24 21.21 4.57
CA GLU A 427 28.93 21.66 3.35
C GLU A 427 28.06 21.95 2.12
N TYR A 428 26.77 21.60 2.05
CA TYR A 428 25.95 22.04 0.91
C TYR A 428 24.48 22.32 1.24
N GLU A 429 23.97 23.44 0.71
CA GLU A 429 22.56 23.87 0.63
C GLU A 429 21.88 24.40 1.91
N GLY A 430 22.53 25.30 2.66
CA GLY A 430 21.83 26.24 3.57
C GLY A 430 21.16 25.63 4.81
N ASN A 431 21.26 24.31 5.02
CA ASN A 431 20.86 23.66 6.26
C ASN A 431 22.04 23.64 7.25
N VAL A 432 21.85 24.35 8.36
CA VAL A 432 22.81 24.53 9.44
C VAL A 432 22.99 23.23 10.22
N GLY A 433 23.86 22.30 9.81
CA GLY A 433 24.39 21.21 10.66
C GLY A 433 23.39 20.47 11.58
N ARG A 434 22.10 20.43 11.21
CA ARG A 434 20.97 20.06 12.05
C ARG A 434 20.03 19.17 11.26
N PHE A 435 19.33 18.31 11.97
CA PHE A 435 18.31 17.43 11.43
C PHE A 435 17.19 17.24 12.44
N CYS A 436 16.01 16.84 11.95
CA CYS A 436 14.90 16.45 12.81
C CYS A 436 14.85 14.92 12.91
N CYS A 437 14.88 14.40 14.13
CA CYS A 437 14.79 12.96 14.38
C CYS A 437 13.37 12.45 14.09
N ASN A 438 13.22 11.47 13.21
CA ASN A 438 11.92 10.91 12.84
C ASN A 438 11.21 10.15 13.97
N ALA A 439 11.94 9.76 15.02
CA ALA A 439 11.34 9.11 16.19
C ALA A 439 10.78 10.13 17.18
N CYS A 440 11.58 11.10 17.63
CA CYS A 440 11.17 12.02 18.71
C CYS A 440 10.75 13.41 18.22
N GLN A 441 10.85 13.68 16.92
CA GLN A 441 10.59 14.99 16.29
C GLN A 441 11.41 16.15 16.85
N ARG A 442 12.51 15.87 17.57
CA ARG A 442 13.42 16.89 18.09
C ARG A 442 14.49 17.20 17.06
N GLU A 443 14.87 18.47 17.00
CA GLU A 443 16.06 18.87 16.28
C GLU A 443 17.33 18.46 17.03
N SER A 444 18.31 17.94 16.29
CA SER A 444 19.62 17.56 16.80
C SER A 444 20.71 18.02 15.84
N CYS A 445 21.91 18.22 16.36
CA CYS A 445 23.14 18.48 15.61
C CYS A 445 24.23 17.43 15.89
N GLY A 446 23.87 16.33 16.58
CA GLY A 446 24.79 15.23 16.87
C GLY A 446 24.95 14.26 15.70
N PHE A 447 25.41 13.05 16.01
CA PHE A 447 25.50 11.99 15.01
C PHE A 447 24.11 11.51 14.63
N VAL A 448 23.96 11.10 13.37
CA VAL A 448 22.69 10.68 12.79
C VAL A 448 22.81 9.27 12.23
N TYR A 449 21.81 8.44 12.49
CA TYR A 449 21.60 7.21 11.74
C TYR A 449 20.63 7.50 10.60
N GLU A 450 21.07 7.30 9.37
CA GLU A 450 20.26 7.56 8.17
C GLU A 450 20.07 6.31 7.30
N ASP A 451 18.89 6.20 6.72
CA ASP A 451 18.58 5.17 5.73
C ASP A 451 19.10 5.63 4.35
N LEU A 452 20.20 5.01 3.90
CA LEU A 452 20.80 5.25 2.58
C LEU A 452 20.14 4.39 1.47
N GLY A 453 19.13 3.58 1.81
CA GLY A 453 18.49 2.58 0.96
C GLY A 453 17.63 3.13 -0.17
N ALA A 454 18.09 2.83 -1.40
CA ALA A 454 17.43 2.82 -2.72
C ALA A 454 16.43 3.92 -3.07
N LYS A 455 16.83 4.79 -4.03
CA LYS A 455 15.92 5.60 -4.85
C LYS A 455 14.92 4.70 -5.61
N ILE A 456 13.76 4.41 -5.02
CA ILE A 456 12.63 3.85 -5.76
C ILE A 456 11.82 5.02 -6.32
N GLY A 457 12.16 5.43 -7.54
CA GLY A 457 11.46 6.46 -8.32
C GLY A 457 11.99 7.90 -8.15
N ASN A 458 11.43 8.82 -8.95
CA ASN A 458 11.82 10.24 -9.05
C ASN A 458 11.32 11.14 -7.91
N SER A 459 10.73 10.57 -6.85
CA SER A 459 10.28 11.36 -5.69
C SER A 459 11.27 11.20 -4.54
N ARG A 460 11.97 12.30 -4.20
CA ARG A 460 12.72 12.44 -2.94
C ARG A 460 11.73 12.23 -1.78
N ARG A 461 11.51 10.98 -1.34
CA ARG A 461 10.87 10.74 -0.05
C ARG A 461 11.83 11.26 1.02
N ASN A 462 11.26 11.91 2.05
CA ASN A 462 11.98 12.46 3.19
C ASN A 462 13.01 11.44 3.71
N LYS A 463 14.26 11.88 3.87
CA LYS A 463 15.33 11.07 4.49
C LYS A 463 14.83 10.59 5.85
N PHE A 464 14.93 9.30 6.13
CA PHE A 464 14.68 8.77 7.47
C PHE A 464 15.96 8.88 8.30
N GLN A 465 15.88 9.62 9.40
CA GLN A 465 16.98 10.03 10.25
C GLN A 465 16.61 9.83 11.71
N LEU A 466 17.49 9.18 12.46
CA LEU A 466 17.38 9.04 13.92
C LEU A 466 18.59 9.66 14.58
N ASP A 467 18.37 10.40 15.66
CA ASP A 467 19.47 10.76 16.54
C ASP A 467 20.04 9.52 17.23
N LEU A 468 21.27 9.61 17.73
CA LEU A 468 21.95 8.50 18.37
C LEU A 468 21.15 7.90 19.55
N ARG A 469 20.40 8.72 20.30
CA ARG A 469 19.63 8.28 21.47
C ARG A 469 18.42 7.45 21.04
N CYS A 470 17.65 7.94 20.08
CA CYS A 470 16.52 7.21 19.52
C CYS A 470 16.97 5.94 18.80
N ALA A 471 18.09 5.99 18.09
CA ALA A 471 18.66 4.80 17.44
C ALA A 471 19.24 3.78 18.45
N SER A 472 19.57 4.21 19.67
CA SER A 472 20.07 3.30 20.72
C SER A 472 18.97 2.44 21.33
N VAL A 473 17.71 2.86 21.21
CA VAL A 473 16.55 2.11 21.70
C VAL A 473 16.43 0.78 20.96
N SER A 474 16.42 -0.33 21.71
CA SER A 474 16.09 -1.67 21.24
C SER A 474 14.68 -2.06 21.65
N GLU A 475 14.08 -3.00 20.93
CA GLU A 475 12.82 -3.64 21.32
C GLU A 475 13.13 -5.10 21.71
N PRO A 476 12.76 -5.56 22.93
CA PRO A 476 12.10 -4.81 23.99
C PRO A 476 12.99 -3.74 24.63
N PHE A 477 12.37 -2.69 25.18
CA PHE A 477 13.05 -1.63 25.92
C PHE A 477 12.83 -1.82 27.42
N GLU A 478 13.94 -1.93 28.16
CA GLU A 478 13.95 -2.00 29.62
C GLU A 478 14.02 -0.59 30.21
N TYR A 479 12.99 -0.20 30.96
CA TYR A 479 12.95 1.08 31.64
C TYR A 479 12.84 0.85 33.15
N LEU A 480 13.85 1.25 33.92
CA LEU A 480 13.88 1.03 35.37
C LEU A 480 12.70 1.65 36.14
N GLY A 481 12.01 2.63 35.55
CA GLY A 481 10.81 3.25 36.12
C GLY A 481 9.50 2.54 35.78
N HIS A 482 9.53 1.40 35.09
CA HIS A 482 8.35 0.62 34.71
C HIS A 482 8.66 -0.89 34.77
N GLU A 483 7.84 -1.65 35.49
CA GLU A 483 8.11 -3.06 35.80
C GLU A 483 8.17 -3.96 34.55
N HIS A 484 7.28 -3.74 33.59
CA HIS A 484 7.21 -4.55 32.37
C HIS A 484 8.06 -3.97 31.22
N LEU A 485 8.44 -4.84 30.28
CA LEU A 485 9.11 -4.48 29.05
C LEU A 485 8.23 -3.58 28.17
N LEU A 486 8.84 -2.56 27.57
CA LEU A 486 8.16 -1.64 26.66
C LEU A 486 8.44 -1.98 25.20
N TYR A 487 7.44 -1.85 24.35
CA TYR A 487 7.47 -2.23 22.94
C TYR A 487 7.01 -1.08 22.05
N LEU A 488 7.53 -0.99 20.83
CA LEU A 488 7.04 0.01 19.87
C LEU A 488 5.56 -0.23 19.56
N ALA A 489 4.77 0.85 19.64
CA ALA A 489 3.34 0.82 19.38
C ALA A 489 3.00 0.09 18.06
N LEU A 490 1.91 -0.67 18.09
CA LEU A 490 1.56 -1.57 17.01
C LEU A 490 1.01 -0.83 15.82
N ASN A 491 0.11 0.12 15.97
CA ASN A 491 -0.42 0.87 14.84
C ASN A 491 -0.30 2.39 15.05
N PRO A 492 -0.16 3.18 13.96
CA PRO A 492 -0.02 4.62 14.06
C PRO A 492 -1.23 5.33 14.69
N GLU A 493 -2.41 4.72 14.71
CA GLU A 493 -3.62 5.32 15.28
C GLU A 493 -3.64 5.19 16.82
N GLU A 494 -3.37 4.00 17.34
CA GLU A 494 -3.09 3.72 18.75
C GLU A 494 -1.94 4.59 19.23
N GLU A 495 -0.84 4.65 18.48
CA GLU A 495 0.33 5.48 18.81
C GLU A 495 -0.04 6.96 18.93
N LYS A 496 -0.85 7.50 18.00
CA LYS A 496 -1.35 8.88 18.09
C LYS A 496 -2.26 9.10 19.28
N SER A 497 -3.14 8.14 19.58
CA SER A 497 -4.09 8.23 20.70
C SER A 497 -3.44 8.06 22.07
N ALA A 498 -2.29 7.39 22.15
CA ALA A 498 -1.60 7.10 23.40
C ALA A 498 -1.06 8.38 24.06
N ILE A 499 -1.23 8.50 25.38
CA ILE A 499 -0.67 9.58 26.17
C ILE A 499 0.66 9.10 26.77
N CYS A 500 1.72 9.89 26.64
CA CYS A 500 2.97 9.56 27.32
C CYS A 500 2.79 9.79 28.84
N GLN A 501 2.87 8.73 29.64
CA GLN A 501 2.66 8.81 31.09
C GLN A 501 3.73 9.67 31.82
N ILE A 502 4.89 9.89 31.20
CA ILE A 502 5.98 10.68 31.78
C ILE A 502 5.75 12.18 31.57
N CYS A 503 5.53 12.61 30.32
CA CYS A 503 5.40 14.04 30.01
C CYS A 503 3.94 14.54 29.95
N GLN A 504 2.96 13.64 30.01
CA GLN A 504 1.51 13.92 29.97
C GLN A 504 1.05 14.74 28.75
N GLN A 505 1.87 14.80 27.70
CA GLN A 505 1.52 15.51 26.47
C GLN A 505 0.65 14.63 25.57
N ARG A 506 -0.44 15.22 25.09
CA ARG A 506 -1.18 14.73 23.91
C ARG A 506 -0.51 15.28 22.66
N GLU A 507 -0.40 14.46 21.62
CA GLU A 507 0.12 14.95 20.34
C GLU A 507 -0.84 15.98 19.75
N ASP A 508 -0.32 17.16 19.41
CA ASP A 508 -0.96 18.03 18.42
C ASP A 508 -0.89 17.35 17.04
N GLU A 509 -1.89 17.59 16.19
CA GLU A 509 -2.01 16.98 14.85
C GLU A 509 -0.77 17.15 13.94
N SER A 510 0.17 18.03 14.32
CA SER A 510 1.40 18.38 13.58
C SER A 510 2.67 17.64 14.00
N THR A 511 2.72 16.97 15.16
CA THR A 511 3.95 16.31 15.67
C THR A 511 3.69 14.85 16.06
N HIS A 512 4.22 13.91 15.28
CA HIS A 512 4.07 12.47 15.54
C HIS A 512 5.36 11.87 16.10
N CYS A 513 5.37 11.62 17.41
CA CYS A 513 6.47 10.99 18.12
C CYS A 513 6.22 9.49 18.24
N ARG A 514 7.28 8.69 18.07
CA ARG A 514 7.22 7.25 18.30
C ARG A 514 7.13 6.95 19.79
N LYS A 515 6.20 6.07 20.18
CA LYS A 515 5.92 5.73 21.58
C LYS A 515 6.17 4.24 21.83
N LEU A 516 6.57 3.97 23.08
CA LEU A 516 6.72 2.62 23.60
C LEU A 516 5.57 2.35 24.57
N ASN A 517 4.93 1.19 24.42
CA ASN A 517 3.77 0.77 25.21
C ASN A 517 4.10 -0.50 26.01
N CYS A 518 3.48 -0.61 27.18
CA CYS A 518 3.38 -1.86 27.92
C CYS A 518 2.18 -2.65 27.39
N ILE A 519 2.29 -3.98 27.37
CA ILE A 519 1.23 -4.88 26.88
C ILE A 519 0.48 -5.55 28.03
N GLU A 520 1.11 -5.61 29.20
CA GLU A 520 0.55 -6.20 30.43
C GLU A 520 -0.23 -5.17 31.27
N SER A 521 -0.19 -3.90 30.87
CA SER A 521 -0.84 -2.80 31.58
C SER A 521 -1.77 -2.07 30.63
N ASP A 522 -2.93 -2.65 30.36
CA ASP A 522 -4.07 -1.93 29.79
C ASP A 522 -4.66 -1.01 30.88
N PHE A 523 -4.11 0.19 31.07
CA PHE A 523 -4.71 1.22 31.94
C PHE A 523 -4.58 2.64 31.38
#